data_AF-A0A481RGD3-F1
#
_entry.id   AF-A0A481RGD3-F1
#
_cell.length_a   1.000
_cell.length_b   1.000
_cell.length_c   1.000
_cell.angle_alpha   90.00
_cell.angle_beta   90.00
_cell.angle_gamma   90.00
#
_symmetry.space_group_name_H-M   'P 1'
#
loop_
_entity.id
_entity.type
_entity.pdbx_description
1 polymer ?
#
loop_
_entity_poly.entity_id
_entity_poly.type
_entity_poly.pdbx_seq_one_letter_code
_entity_poly.pdbx_strand_id
1 'polypeptide(L)'
;MGNDPQAEYDRTVRRIKEASNLSEAERSNLLEYLKAKNPDKISITDHENGTLKKQSLATYGDHIRICAKRLDTDLMDCTTKDINEFMDTQLENLSKSTVQLYQCALVSFYRYHSVEPVEPDKIVILKDEPTQVDENDIFTKEDIQKMRDVIPNDRDRAIFELLLNTGQRIRALQSLRVKDVKPQEGVFYLNSEAEGLKGADKQSRKRPLLGARKASLDWLQKHPTRDEPDSAFITHLPAYEERYGDSFGESLSGAHINRRLKSIGDKAGINKPTNAHNFRHTFVTIAKRDYGLDDSTIKFIIGYSKDSSVMESTYSHLTADDHISKAEVGAGIKEKEEAETLTPDICPTCYKNLDPGDKACSSCGEIFAPDAKAAKDKIDDDVYEDKGEAENEEESALDQFKSLIEENPELLEELTDQ
;
A
#
# COMPACT_ATOMS: atom_id res chain seq x y z
N MET A 1 -4.52 19.55 -3.70
CA MET A 1 -5.74 18.70 -3.81
C MET A 1 -5.34 17.23 -3.78
N GLY A 2 -5.20 16.68 -2.58
CA GLY A 2 -4.89 15.28 -2.33
C GLY A 2 -6.04 14.34 -2.72
N ASN A 3 -5.73 13.05 -2.70
CA ASN A 3 -6.63 11.92 -2.96
C ASN A 3 -7.76 11.84 -1.90
N ASP A 4 -8.62 12.85 -1.80
CA ASP A 4 -9.85 12.80 -1.02
C ASP A 4 -10.90 11.99 -1.83
N PRO A 5 -11.32 10.81 -1.32
CA PRO A 5 -12.31 9.98 -2.00
C PRO A 5 -13.63 10.72 -2.27
N GLN A 6 -14.00 11.70 -1.44
CA GLN A 6 -15.19 12.52 -1.66
C GLN A 6 -14.99 13.46 -2.86
N ALA A 7 -13.90 14.22 -2.89
CA ALA A 7 -13.59 15.10 -4.01
C ALA A 7 -13.46 14.35 -5.35
N GLU A 8 -12.94 13.11 -5.35
CA GLU A 8 -12.90 12.26 -6.55
C GLU A 8 -14.30 11.84 -6.99
N TYR A 9 -15.14 11.38 -6.07
CA TYR A 9 -16.54 11.05 -6.36
C TYR A 9 -17.30 12.25 -6.95
N ASP A 10 -17.17 13.43 -6.33
CA ASP A 10 -17.84 14.65 -6.78
C ASP A 10 -17.36 15.09 -8.17
N ARG A 11 -16.07 14.88 -8.47
CA ARG A 11 -15.51 15.12 -9.80
C ARG A 11 -16.09 14.17 -10.84
N THR A 12 -16.21 12.88 -10.52
CA THR A 12 -16.85 11.89 -11.42
C THR A 12 -18.31 12.27 -11.69
N VAL A 13 -19.06 12.59 -10.63
CA VAL A 13 -20.46 13.07 -10.74
C VAL A 13 -20.56 14.30 -11.65
N ARG A 14 -19.67 15.28 -11.47
CA ARG A 14 -19.62 16.48 -12.31
C ARG A 14 -19.34 16.14 -13.77
N ARG A 15 -18.34 15.30 -14.05
CA ARG A 15 -18.01 14.86 -15.41
C ARG A 15 -19.17 14.14 -16.10
N ILE A 16 -19.94 13.34 -15.37
CA ILE A 16 -21.13 12.66 -15.93
C ILE A 16 -22.21 13.69 -16.28
N LYS A 17 -22.48 14.67 -15.39
CA LYS A 17 -23.44 15.76 -15.65
C LYS A 17 -23.07 16.59 -16.88
N GLU A 18 -21.77 16.88 -17.04
CA GLU A 18 -21.24 17.71 -18.13
C GLU A 18 -20.98 16.92 -19.42
N ALA A 19 -21.18 15.61 -19.44
CA ALA A 19 -20.90 14.77 -20.61
C ALA A 19 -21.95 15.00 -21.71
N SER A 20 -21.62 15.87 -22.67
CA SER A 20 -22.50 16.24 -23.80
C SER A 20 -22.74 15.10 -24.79
N ASN A 21 -21.89 14.08 -24.77
CA ASN A 21 -21.93 12.92 -25.66
C ASN A 21 -22.72 11.74 -25.10
N LEU A 22 -23.36 11.89 -23.93
CA LEU A 22 -24.29 10.92 -23.35
C LEU A 22 -25.73 11.43 -23.56
N SER A 23 -26.67 10.50 -23.69
CA SER A 23 -28.10 10.84 -23.70
C SER A 23 -28.52 11.39 -22.33
N GLU A 24 -29.65 12.11 -22.28
CA GLU A 24 -30.19 12.59 -20.99
C GLU A 24 -30.59 11.43 -20.08
N ALA A 25 -31.12 10.35 -20.67
CA ALA A 25 -31.46 9.12 -19.97
C ALA A 25 -30.22 8.45 -19.36
N GLU A 26 -29.14 8.29 -20.12
CA GLU A 26 -27.88 7.71 -19.62
C GLU A 26 -27.31 8.52 -18.46
N ARG A 27 -27.23 9.85 -18.60
CA ARG A 27 -26.75 10.70 -17.52
C ARG A 27 -27.60 10.52 -16.26
N SER A 28 -28.92 10.45 -16.40
CA SER A 28 -29.83 10.22 -15.27
C SER A 28 -29.58 8.86 -14.60
N ASN A 29 -29.54 7.78 -15.38
CA ASN A 29 -29.39 6.41 -14.89
C ASN A 29 -28.02 6.19 -14.22
N LEU A 30 -26.94 6.77 -14.77
CA LEU A 30 -25.61 6.72 -14.15
C LEU A 30 -25.58 7.45 -12.82
N LEU A 31 -26.18 8.64 -12.75
CA LEU A 31 -26.23 9.42 -11.51
C LEU A 31 -27.11 8.76 -10.45
N GLU A 32 -28.19 8.11 -10.86
CA GLU A 32 -29.04 7.31 -9.98
C GLU A 32 -28.27 6.11 -9.40
N TYR A 33 -27.62 5.32 -10.26
CA TYR A 33 -26.74 4.22 -9.84
C TYR A 33 -25.69 4.67 -8.83
N LEU A 34 -24.98 5.78 -9.10
CA LEU A 34 -23.96 6.30 -8.21
C LEU A 34 -24.51 6.79 -6.87
N LYS A 35 -25.78 7.20 -6.78
CA LYS A 35 -26.43 7.54 -5.51
C LYS A 35 -26.85 6.30 -4.76
N ALA A 36 -27.45 5.32 -5.45
CA ALA A 36 -27.92 4.08 -4.84
C ALA A 36 -26.80 3.21 -4.28
N LYS A 37 -25.62 3.26 -4.90
CA LYS A 37 -24.42 2.56 -4.41
C LYS A 37 -23.60 3.34 -3.38
N ASN A 38 -23.99 4.58 -3.06
CA ASN A 38 -23.31 5.42 -2.09
C ASN A 38 -23.75 5.09 -0.65
N PRO A 39 -22.83 4.66 0.24
CA PRO A 39 -23.19 4.31 1.62
C PRO A 39 -23.76 5.47 2.44
N ASP A 40 -23.44 6.71 2.06
CA ASP A 40 -23.91 7.91 2.76
C ASP A 40 -25.38 8.26 2.43
N LYS A 41 -25.99 7.55 1.47
CA LYS A 41 -27.35 7.82 0.96
C LYS A 41 -28.34 6.72 1.36
N ILE A 42 -28.43 6.49 2.66
CA ILE A 42 -29.23 5.42 3.31
C ILE A 42 -30.66 5.30 2.77
N SER A 43 -31.33 6.40 2.44
CA SER A 43 -32.73 6.37 1.95
C SER A 43 -32.92 5.87 0.51
N ILE A 44 -31.83 5.72 -0.26
CA ILE A 44 -31.83 5.32 -1.68
C ILE A 44 -30.92 4.09 -1.87
N THR A 45 -30.33 3.58 -0.80
CA THR A 45 -29.33 2.52 -0.87
C THR A 45 -29.91 1.22 -1.43
N ASP A 46 -29.22 0.66 -2.41
CA ASP A 46 -29.51 -0.68 -2.92
C ASP A 46 -29.09 -1.74 -1.88
N HIS A 47 -30.06 -2.13 -1.04
CA HIS A 47 -29.86 -3.09 0.03
C HIS A 47 -29.65 -4.53 -0.49
N GLU A 48 -30.11 -4.84 -1.71
CA GLU A 48 -30.02 -6.19 -2.27
C GLU A 48 -28.63 -6.46 -2.85
N ASN A 49 -28.02 -5.49 -3.52
CA ASN A 49 -26.70 -5.66 -4.14
C ASN A 49 -25.56 -4.90 -3.43
N GLY A 50 -25.82 -4.32 -2.24
CA GLY A 50 -24.82 -3.67 -1.39
C GLY A 50 -24.29 -2.32 -1.89
N THR A 51 -23.44 -1.69 -1.07
CA THR A 51 -22.82 -0.38 -1.34
C THR A 51 -21.35 -0.51 -1.72
N LEU A 52 -20.80 0.56 -2.31
CA LEU A 52 -19.39 0.65 -2.70
C LEU A 52 -18.70 1.80 -1.97
N LYS A 53 -17.41 1.66 -1.69
CA LYS A 53 -16.60 2.77 -1.16
C LYS A 53 -16.56 3.92 -2.17
N LYS A 54 -16.42 5.16 -1.69
CA LYS A 54 -16.39 6.38 -2.54
C LYS A 54 -15.38 6.30 -3.68
N GLN A 55 -14.17 5.82 -3.39
CA GLN A 55 -13.14 5.60 -4.41
C GLN A 55 -13.61 4.62 -5.49
N SER A 56 -14.22 3.50 -5.09
CA SER A 56 -14.76 2.50 -6.02
C SER A 56 -15.90 3.07 -6.85
N LEU A 57 -16.77 3.90 -6.26
CA LEU A 57 -17.84 4.60 -6.99
C LEU A 57 -17.29 5.57 -8.04
N ALA A 58 -16.26 6.34 -7.68
CA ALA A 58 -15.61 7.26 -8.60
C ALA A 58 -15.04 6.50 -9.81
N THR A 59 -14.37 5.37 -9.57
CA THR A 59 -13.83 4.49 -10.61
C THR A 59 -14.93 3.86 -11.46
N TYR A 60 -15.95 3.27 -10.84
CA TYR A 60 -17.04 2.61 -11.56
C TYR A 60 -17.82 3.62 -12.41
N GLY A 61 -18.14 4.79 -11.87
CA GLY A 61 -18.79 5.86 -12.62
C GLY A 61 -17.96 6.36 -13.80
N ASP A 62 -16.64 6.52 -13.63
CA ASP A 62 -15.76 6.89 -14.73
C ASP A 62 -15.71 5.80 -15.81
N HIS A 63 -15.63 4.51 -15.44
CA HIS A 63 -15.62 3.39 -16.38
C HIS A 63 -16.94 3.26 -17.13
N ILE A 64 -18.08 3.28 -16.44
CA ILE A 64 -19.40 3.19 -17.07
C ILE A 64 -19.59 4.37 -18.05
N ARG A 65 -19.19 5.59 -17.67
CA ARG A 65 -19.22 6.75 -18.58
C ARG A 65 -18.36 6.54 -19.83
N ILE A 66 -17.16 5.97 -19.68
CA ILE A 66 -16.27 5.69 -20.81
C ILE A 66 -16.89 4.64 -21.73
N CYS A 67 -17.49 3.58 -21.17
CA CYS A 67 -18.21 2.56 -21.93
C CYS A 67 -19.40 3.18 -22.68
N ALA A 68 -20.27 3.92 -22.00
CA ALA A 68 -21.41 4.62 -22.59
C ALA A 68 -21.00 5.51 -23.78
N LYS A 69 -19.86 6.21 -23.64
CA LYS A 69 -19.32 7.07 -24.70
C LYS A 69 -18.86 6.28 -25.94
N ARG A 70 -18.42 5.04 -25.78
CA ARG A 70 -17.77 4.24 -26.83
C ARG A 70 -18.68 3.16 -27.42
N LEU A 71 -19.76 2.82 -26.75
CA LEU A 71 -20.79 1.95 -27.29
C LEU A 71 -21.55 2.68 -28.39
N ASP A 72 -21.92 1.95 -29.43
CA ASP A 72 -22.75 2.47 -30.53
C ASP A 72 -24.23 2.60 -30.13
N THR A 73 -24.62 1.93 -29.05
CA THR A 73 -25.99 1.86 -28.53
C THR A 73 -26.03 2.39 -27.09
N ASP A 74 -27.16 3.00 -26.71
CA ASP A 74 -27.41 3.49 -25.35
C ASP A 74 -27.35 2.32 -24.34
N LEU A 75 -26.77 2.57 -23.17
CA LEU A 75 -26.61 1.54 -22.14
C LEU A 75 -27.91 0.79 -21.79
N MET A 76 -29.07 1.44 -21.89
CA MET A 76 -30.37 0.83 -21.58
C MET A 76 -30.97 0.03 -22.74
N ASP A 77 -30.43 0.18 -23.95
CA ASP A 77 -30.93 -0.46 -25.17
C ASP A 77 -29.99 -1.58 -25.68
N CYS A 78 -28.79 -1.71 -25.09
CA CYS A 78 -27.83 -2.78 -25.40
C CYS A 78 -28.33 -4.17 -25.00
N THR A 79 -27.85 -5.20 -25.69
CA THR A 79 -27.97 -6.60 -25.28
C THR A 79 -26.69 -7.10 -24.62
N THR A 80 -26.77 -8.23 -23.91
CA THR A 80 -25.56 -8.92 -23.39
C THR A 80 -24.52 -9.17 -24.48
N LYS A 81 -24.98 -9.48 -25.70
CA LYS A 81 -24.11 -9.75 -26.85
C LYS A 81 -23.34 -8.50 -27.25
N ASP A 82 -24.01 -7.35 -27.34
CA ASP A 82 -23.39 -6.07 -27.70
C ASP A 82 -22.30 -5.68 -26.69
N ILE A 83 -22.55 -5.93 -25.40
CA ILE A 83 -21.56 -5.66 -24.36
C ILE A 83 -20.33 -6.56 -24.51
N ASN A 84 -20.50 -7.87 -24.74
CA ASN A 84 -19.36 -8.78 -24.89
C ASN A 84 -18.56 -8.46 -26.17
N GLU A 85 -19.21 -8.19 -27.31
CA GLU A 85 -18.55 -7.80 -28.57
C GLU A 85 -17.81 -6.45 -28.43
N PHE A 86 -18.39 -5.52 -27.68
CA PHE A 86 -17.72 -4.26 -27.33
C PHE A 86 -16.44 -4.51 -26.52
N MET A 87 -16.48 -5.39 -25.52
CA MET A 87 -15.32 -5.72 -24.69
C MET A 87 -14.21 -6.41 -25.51
N ASP A 88 -14.57 -7.29 -26.44
CA ASP A 88 -13.62 -7.92 -27.37
C ASP A 88 -12.91 -6.85 -28.22
N THR A 89 -13.66 -5.86 -28.71
CA THR A 89 -13.08 -4.72 -29.45
C THR A 89 -12.16 -3.87 -28.56
N GLN A 90 -12.48 -3.71 -27.27
CA GLN A 90 -11.63 -2.96 -26.36
C GLN A 90 -10.29 -3.67 -26.09
N LEU A 91 -10.23 -5.00 -26.16
CA LEU A 91 -9.00 -5.78 -25.97
C LEU A 91 -7.95 -5.53 -27.05
N GLU A 92 -8.34 -5.02 -28.23
CA GLU A 92 -7.40 -4.65 -29.28
C GLU A 92 -6.50 -3.47 -28.86
N ASN A 93 -6.99 -2.61 -27.95
CA ASN A 93 -6.34 -1.34 -27.61
C ASN A 93 -6.06 -1.17 -26.11
N LEU A 94 -6.67 -1.98 -25.25
CA LEU A 94 -6.57 -1.89 -23.79
C LEU A 94 -6.02 -3.18 -23.19
N SER A 95 -5.39 -3.07 -22.02
CA SER A 95 -4.96 -4.26 -21.27
C SER A 95 -6.16 -5.07 -20.77
N LYS A 96 -5.96 -6.38 -20.59
CA LYS A 96 -6.96 -7.29 -20.01
C LYS A 96 -7.49 -6.79 -18.68
N SER A 97 -6.61 -6.33 -17.79
CA SER A 97 -6.97 -5.70 -16.52
C SER A 97 -7.95 -4.52 -16.68
N THR A 98 -7.70 -3.64 -17.66
CA THR A 98 -8.57 -2.48 -17.91
C THR A 98 -9.95 -2.93 -18.39
N VAL A 99 -10.01 -3.89 -19.32
CA VAL A 99 -11.27 -4.44 -19.83
C VAL A 99 -12.05 -5.18 -18.73
N GLN A 100 -11.36 -5.94 -17.88
CA GLN A 100 -11.94 -6.59 -16.70
C GLN A 100 -12.61 -5.57 -15.78
N LEU A 101 -11.96 -4.42 -15.52
CA LEU A 101 -12.54 -3.36 -14.70
C LEU A 101 -13.78 -2.73 -15.34
N TYR A 102 -13.84 -2.63 -16.67
CA TYR A 102 -15.04 -2.19 -17.38
C TYR A 102 -16.18 -3.20 -17.23
N GLN A 103 -15.89 -4.48 -17.42
CA GLN A 103 -16.84 -5.59 -17.24
C GLN A 103 -17.42 -5.60 -15.82
N CYS A 104 -16.58 -5.51 -14.79
CA CYS A 104 -17.03 -5.44 -13.39
C CYS A 104 -17.93 -4.23 -13.11
N ALA A 105 -17.60 -3.07 -13.67
CA ALA A 105 -18.39 -1.86 -13.49
C ALA A 105 -19.76 -1.96 -14.18
N LEU A 106 -19.81 -2.48 -15.41
CA LEU A 106 -21.06 -2.70 -16.14
C LEU A 106 -21.93 -3.77 -15.50
N VAL A 107 -21.35 -4.90 -15.04
CA VAL A 107 -22.09 -5.92 -14.29
C VAL A 107 -22.76 -5.31 -13.06
N SER A 108 -22.04 -4.48 -12.31
CA SER A 108 -22.62 -3.80 -11.15
C SER A 108 -23.74 -2.82 -11.53
N PHE A 109 -23.59 -2.11 -12.64
CA PHE A 109 -24.61 -1.20 -13.17
C PHE A 109 -25.89 -1.96 -13.60
N TYR A 110 -25.75 -3.01 -14.40
CA TYR A 110 -26.88 -3.79 -14.90
C TYR A 110 -27.59 -4.63 -13.83
N ARG A 111 -26.88 -5.05 -12.77
CA ARG A 111 -27.52 -5.65 -11.59
C ARG A 111 -28.43 -4.69 -10.85
N TYR A 112 -28.14 -3.39 -10.90
CA TYR A 112 -28.98 -2.36 -10.27
C TYR A 112 -30.17 -1.96 -11.16
N HIS A 113 -29.95 -1.74 -12.45
CA HIS A 113 -30.98 -1.24 -13.37
C HIS A 113 -31.88 -2.31 -14.00
N SER A 114 -31.55 -3.61 -13.88
CA SER A 114 -32.33 -4.75 -14.40
C SER A 114 -32.93 -4.51 -15.79
N VAL A 115 -32.05 -4.36 -16.78
CA VAL A 115 -32.41 -4.01 -18.17
C VAL A 115 -32.74 -5.30 -18.94
N GLU A 116 -33.98 -5.43 -19.43
CA GLU A 116 -34.56 -6.70 -19.93
C GLU A 116 -33.85 -7.42 -21.11
N PRO A 117 -32.94 -6.81 -21.91
CA PRO A 117 -32.05 -7.56 -22.81
C PRO A 117 -30.63 -7.88 -22.28
N VAL A 118 -30.24 -7.37 -21.09
CA VAL A 118 -28.92 -7.62 -20.50
C VAL A 118 -29.04 -8.57 -19.32
N GLU A 119 -28.33 -9.70 -19.42
CA GLU A 119 -28.18 -10.66 -18.34
C GLU A 119 -26.79 -10.47 -17.72
N PRO A 120 -26.66 -9.83 -16.53
CA PRO A 120 -25.35 -9.49 -15.96
C PRO A 120 -24.43 -10.69 -15.77
N ASP A 121 -24.99 -11.86 -15.46
CA ASP A 121 -24.22 -13.09 -15.23
C ASP A 121 -23.69 -13.73 -16.53
N LYS A 122 -24.15 -13.27 -17.70
CA LYS A 122 -23.65 -13.66 -19.02
C LYS A 122 -22.65 -12.66 -19.61
N ILE A 123 -22.36 -11.56 -18.92
CA ILE A 123 -21.24 -10.68 -19.25
C ILE A 123 -19.95 -11.42 -18.84
N VAL A 124 -19.10 -11.72 -19.81
CA VAL A 124 -17.88 -12.49 -19.55
C VAL A 124 -16.90 -11.59 -18.82
N ILE A 125 -16.56 -11.93 -17.57
CA ILE A 125 -15.50 -11.24 -16.83
C ILE A 125 -14.19 -11.97 -17.12
N LEU A 126 -13.26 -11.28 -17.76
CA LEU A 126 -11.92 -11.80 -17.97
C LEU A 126 -11.25 -12.04 -16.63
N LYS A 127 -10.57 -13.18 -16.50
CA LYS A 127 -9.64 -13.41 -15.41
C LYS A 127 -8.28 -12.93 -15.87
N ASP A 128 -7.77 -11.89 -15.21
CA ASP A 128 -6.38 -11.51 -15.38
C ASP A 128 -5.52 -12.32 -14.41
N GLU A 129 -4.37 -12.79 -14.89
CA GLU A 129 -3.39 -13.40 -14.02
C GLU A 129 -2.71 -12.30 -13.20
N PRO A 130 -2.35 -12.56 -11.93
CA PRO A 130 -1.61 -11.60 -11.13
C PRO A 130 -0.35 -11.17 -11.89
N THR A 131 -0.13 -9.86 -12.03
CA THR A 131 1.11 -9.35 -12.60
C THR A 131 2.26 -9.77 -11.68
N GLN A 132 3.15 -10.60 -12.22
CA GLN A 132 4.38 -10.96 -11.53
C GLN A 132 5.37 -9.80 -11.61
N VAL A 133 6.21 -9.68 -10.60
CA VAL A 133 7.32 -8.73 -10.62
C VAL A 133 8.30 -9.12 -11.72
N ASP A 134 8.70 -8.15 -12.54
CA ASP A 134 9.81 -8.33 -13.48
C ASP A 134 11.13 -8.11 -12.72
N GLU A 135 12.04 -9.08 -12.77
CA GLU A 135 13.36 -8.93 -12.14
C GLU A 135 14.15 -7.74 -12.70
N ASN A 136 13.94 -7.38 -13.97
CA ASN A 136 14.59 -6.23 -14.60
C ASN A 136 14.16 -4.88 -13.98
N ASP A 137 13.02 -4.87 -13.28
CA ASP A 137 12.46 -3.71 -12.60
C ASP A 137 12.97 -3.51 -11.17
N ILE A 138 13.77 -4.46 -10.65
CA ILE A 138 14.39 -4.41 -9.33
C ILE A 138 15.65 -3.53 -9.36
N PHE A 139 15.81 -2.61 -8.41
CA PHE A 139 17.01 -1.76 -8.34
C PHE A 139 18.21 -2.56 -7.81
N THR A 140 19.36 -2.39 -8.45
CA THR A 140 20.63 -2.88 -7.92
C THR A 140 21.18 -1.92 -6.86
N LYS A 141 22.19 -2.35 -6.10
CA LYS A 141 22.93 -1.49 -5.17
C LYS A 141 23.46 -0.23 -5.85
N GLU A 142 23.98 -0.37 -7.07
CA GLU A 142 24.50 0.76 -7.84
C GLU A 142 23.37 1.74 -8.23
N ASP A 143 22.20 1.24 -8.65
CA ASP A 143 21.03 2.07 -8.95
C ASP A 143 20.60 2.88 -7.72
N ILE A 144 20.53 2.21 -6.57
CA ILE A 144 20.16 2.82 -5.29
C ILE A 144 21.15 3.92 -4.91
N GLN A 145 22.46 3.66 -5.03
CA GLN A 145 23.48 4.65 -4.67
C GLN A 145 23.43 5.87 -5.60
N LYS A 146 23.33 5.67 -6.92
CA LYS A 146 23.16 6.78 -7.89
C LYS A 146 21.93 7.63 -7.58
N MET A 147 20.82 7.00 -7.21
CA MET A 147 19.63 7.73 -6.79
C MET A 147 19.84 8.50 -5.49
N ARG A 148 20.51 7.91 -4.48
CA ARG A 148 20.84 8.58 -3.20
C ARG A 148 21.69 9.83 -3.38
N ASP A 149 22.59 9.84 -4.36
CA ASP A 149 23.53 10.93 -4.62
C ASP A 149 22.88 12.17 -5.24
N VAL A 150 21.72 12.01 -5.90
CA VAL A 150 21.01 13.11 -6.58
C VAL A 150 19.78 13.63 -5.81
N ILE A 151 19.52 13.11 -4.62
CA ILE A 151 18.35 13.50 -3.83
C ILE A 151 18.48 14.96 -3.39
N PRO A 152 17.50 15.83 -3.68
CA PRO A 152 17.68 17.28 -3.55
C PRO A 152 17.46 17.85 -2.15
N ASN A 153 16.78 17.14 -1.24
CA ASN A 153 16.43 17.64 0.09
C ASN A 153 16.08 16.50 1.06
N ASP A 154 16.02 16.81 2.36
CA ASP A 154 15.80 15.81 3.41
C ASP A 154 14.41 15.18 3.40
N ARG A 155 13.36 15.92 2.98
CA ARG A 155 12.01 15.35 2.83
C ARG A 155 12.01 14.26 1.77
N ASP A 156 12.54 14.57 0.58
CA ASP A 156 12.62 13.63 -0.52
C ASP A 156 13.53 12.44 -0.17
N ARG A 157 14.57 12.66 0.66
CA ARG A 157 15.41 11.60 1.20
C ARG A 157 14.66 10.70 2.18
N ALA A 158 13.87 11.27 3.08
CA ALA A 158 13.02 10.49 3.99
C ALA A 158 11.99 9.67 3.21
N ILE A 159 11.33 10.24 2.19
CA ILE A 159 10.41 9.52 1.30
C ILE A 159 11.12 8.33 0.64
N PHE A 160 12.29 8.57 0.04
CA PHE A 160 13.09 7.56 -0.66
C PHE A 160 13.47 6.42 0.28
N GLU A 161 14.09 6.72 1.42
CA GLU A 161 14.58 5.70 2.34
C GLU A 161 13.44 4.96 3.05
N LEU A 162 12.33 5.62 3.37
CA LEU A 162 11.15 4.93 3.94
C LEU A 162 10.60 3.91 2.95
N LEU A 163 10.41 4.28 1.67
CA LEU A 163 9.94 3.35 0.66
C LEU A 163 10.91 2.19 0.45
N LEU A 164 12.21 2.49 0.37
CA LEU A 164 13.24 1.50 0.08
C LEU A 164 13.47 0.52 1.23
N ASN A 165 13.54 1.00 2.48
CA ASN A 165 13.98 0.18 3.62
C ASN A 165 12.83 -0.42 4.42
N THR A 166 11.58 0.01 4.20
CA THR A 166 10.41 -0.57 4.90
C THR A 166 9.49 -1.34 3.96
N GLY A 167 9.67 -1.16 2.64
CA GLY A 167 8.82 -1.74 1.61
C GLY A 167 7.36 -1.31 1.71
N GLN A 168 7.00 -0.30 2.50
CA GLN A 168 5.62 0.07 2.76
C GLN A 168 4.88 0.59 1.52
N ARG A 169 3.55 0.46 1.52
CA ARG A 169 2.72 1.06 0.48
C ARG A 169 2.78 2.58 0.60
N ILE A 170 2.77 3.28 -0.54
CA ILE A 170 2.75 4.75 -0.59
C ILE A 170 1.63 5.37 0.26
N ARG A 171 0.43 4.75 0.27
CA ARG A 171 -0.70 5.22 1.08
C ARG A 171 -0.45 5.10 2.59
N ALA A 172 0.25 4.05 3.02
CA ALA A 172 0.63 3.89 4.41
C ALA A 172 1.58 5.01 4.83
N LEU A 173 2.63 5.27 4.05
CA LEU A 173 3.59 6.33 4.33
C LEU A 173 2.98 7.74 4.22
N GLN A 174 2.11 7.99 3.24
CA GLN A 174 1.38 9.26 3.11
C GLN A 174 0.54 9.59 4.34
N SER A 175 0.02 8.57 5.02
CA SER A 175 -0.88 8.73 6.16
C SER A 175 -0.17 8.95 7.49
N LEU A 176 1.15 8.77 7.53
CA LEU A 176 1.93 8.96 8.75
C LEU A 176 1.85 10.42 9.20
N ARG A 177 1.63 10.61 10.49
CA ARG A 177 1.70 11.90 11.15
C ARG A 177 3.05 12.06 11.84
N VAL A 178 3.39 13.28 12.22
CA VAL A 178 4.62 13.59 12.96
C VAL A 178 4.74 12.72 14.21
N LYS A 179 3.63 12.51 14.95
CA LYS A 179 3.62 11.66 16.15
C LYS A 179 3.86 10.18 15.89
N ASP A 180 3.56 9.72 14.68
CA ASP A 180 3.62 8.30 14.33
C ASP A 180 5.05 7.83 14.02
N VAL A 181 6.02 8.74 13.80
CA VAL A 181 7.40 8.38 13.47
C VAL A 181 8.32 8.65 14.66
N LYS A 182 9.03 7.62 15.14
CA LYS A 182 9.92 7.68 16.31
C LYS A 182 11.36 7.28 15.93
N PRO A 183 12.13 8.15 15.25
CA PRO A 183 13.47 7.80 14.78
C PRO A 183 14.46 7.48 15.91
N GLN A 184 14.27 8.01 17.11
CA GLN A 184 15.10 7.72 18.27
C GLN A 184 14.96 6.25 18.71
N GLU A 185 13.74 5.73 18.65
CA GLU A 185 13.41 4.33 18.96
C GLU A 185 13.66 3.40 17.75
N GLY A 186 13.83 3.98 16.55
CA GLY A 186 14.04 3.23 15.32
C GLY A 186 12.76 2.61 14.76
N VAL A 187 11.59 3.14 15.13
CA VAL A 187 10.28 2.61 14.73
C VAL A 187 9.34 3.71 14.22
N PHE A 188 8.27 3.29 13.55
CA PHE A 188 7.11 4.10 13.24
C PHE A 188 5.83 3.29 13.43
N TYR A 189 4.70 3.97 13.53
CA TYR A 189 3.38 3.38 13.78
C TYR A 189 2.47 3.65 12.58
N LEU A 190 1.84 2.60 12.06
CA LEU A 190 0.84 2.76 11.00
C LEU A 190 -0.39 3.53 11.52
N ASN A 191 -0.85 4.51 10.75
CA ASN A 191 -2.01 5.31 11.11
C ASN A 191 -3.32 4.52 10.95
N SER A 192 -3.89 4.05 12.07
CA SER A 192 -5.13 3.27 12.10
C SER A 192 -6.38 4.05 11.68
N GLU A 193 -6.34 5.38 11.73
CA GLU A 193 -7.46 6.25 11.35
C GLU A 193 -7.55 6.45 9.83
N ALA A 194 -6.48 6.11 9.09
CA ALA A 194 -6.43 6.33 7.65
C ALA A 194 -7.25 5.28 6.87
N GLU A 195 -8.09 5.78 5.96
CA GLU A 195 -8.83 4.90 5.05
C GLU A 195 -7.88 4.09 4.17
N GLY A 196 -8.17 2.79 4.00
CA GLY A 196 -7.37 1.89 3.17
C GLY A 196 -6.23 1.17 3.89
N LEU A 197 -6.05 1.40 5.21
CA LEU A 197 -5.14 0.62 6.06
C LEU A 197 -5.84 -0.39 6.98
N LYS A 198 -7.18 -0.49 6.91
CA LYS A 198 -7.97 -1.46 7.69
C LYS A 198 -7.40 -2.88 7.50
N GLY A 199 -6.91 -3.47 8.59
CA GLY A 199 -6.34 -4.82 8.60
C GLY A 199 -4.81 -4.87 8.68
N ALA A 200 -4.11 -3.77 8.42
CA ALA A 200 -2.65 -3.70 8.58
C ALA A 200 -2.23 -3.58 10.07
N ASP A 201 -3.14 -3.06 10.88
CA ASP A 201 -3.10 -2.90 12.33
C ASP A 201 -3.46 -4.18 13.10
N LYS A 202 -4.13 -5.15 12.46
CA LYS A 202 -4.58 -6.42 13.10
C LYS A 202 -3.45 -7.29 13.67
N GLN A 203 -2.21 -7.08 13.24
CA GLN A 203 -1.05 -7.78 13.80
C GLN A 203 -0.29 -6.91 14.79
N SER A 204 0.05 -5.71 14.36
CA SER A 204 0.73 -4.68 15.14
C SER A 204 0.68 -3.40 14.30
N ARG A 205 0.71 -2.23 14.94
CA ARG A 205 0.90 -0.95 14.24
C ARG A 205 2.38 -0.59 14.10
N LYS A 206 3.23 -1.09 14.99
CA LYS A 206 4.67 -0.79 15.10
C LYS A 206 5.47 -1.44 13.98
N ARG A 207 6.35 -0.68 13.34
CA ARG A 207 7.21 -1.14 12.24
C ARG A 207 8.62 -0.58 12.39
N PRO A 208 9.66 -1.35 12.06
CA PRO A 208 11.03 -0.87 12.14
C PRO A 208 11.31 0.13 11.00
N LEU A 209 12.04 1.19 11.30
CA LEU A 209 12.53 2.15 10.30
C LEU A 209 13.71 1.60 9.49
N LEU A 210 14.49 0.68 10.07
CA LEU A 210 15.69 0.12 9.44
C LEU A 210 16.59 1.25 8.89
N GLY A 211 17.12 1.09 7.67
CA GLY A 211 17.96 2.10 7.02
C GLY A 211 17.29 3.48 6.82
N ALA A 212 15.98 3.62 7.01
CA ALA A 212 15.27 4.89 6.93
C ALA A 212 15.38 5.76 8.19
N ARG A 213 15.92 5.23 9.29
CA ARG A 213 15.91 5.90 10.60
C ARG A 213 16.61 7.27 10.54
N LYS A 214 17.86 7.34 10.06
CA LYS A 214 18.59 8.62 9.98
C LYS A 214 17.93 9.65 9.08
N ALA A 215 17.47 9.25 7.89
CA ALA A 215 16.77 10.15 6.97
C ALA A 215 15.46 10.69 7.58
N SER A 216 14.73 9.83 8.30
CA SER A 216 13.51 10.23 9.02
C SER A 216 13.81 11.21 10.15
N LEU A 217 14.90 11.01 10.90
CA LEU A 217 15.35 11.93 11.94
C LEU A 217 15.73 13.31 11.37
N ASP A 218 16.53 13.33 10.30
CA ASP A 218 16.99 14.57 9.68
C ASP A 218 15.82 15.41 9.15
N TRP A 219 14.85 14.73 8.54
CA TRP A 219 13.64 15.38 8.08
C TRP A 219 12.79 15.88 9.25
N LEU A 220 12.57 15.06 10.29
CA LEU A 220 11.81 15.46 11.47
C LEU A 220 12.39 16.72 12.14
N GLN A 221 13.71 16.84 12.22
CA GLN A 221 14.38 18.01 12.79
C GLN A 221 14.12 19.30 11.99
N LYS A 222 13.89 19.19 10.68
CA LYS A 222 13.66 20.30 9.75
C LYS A 222 12.19 20.42 9.33
N HIS A 223 11.31 19.60 9.91
CA HIS A 223 9.92 19.52 9.54
C HIS A 223 9.22 20.85 9.89
N PRO A 224 8.48 21.47 8.95
CA PRO A 224 7.90 22.81 9.16
C PRO A 224 6.90 22.85 10.33
N THR A 225 6.20 21.75 10.58
CA THR A 225 5.25 21.60 11.71
C THR A 225 5.67 20.48 12.66
N ARG A 226 6.96 20.35 12.95
CA ARG A 226 7.51 19.32 13.86
C ARG A 226 6.84 19.27 15.24
N ASP A 227 6.31 20.40 15.70
CA ASP A 227 5.70 20.52 17.03
C ASP A 227 4.17 20.31 16.98
N GLU A 228 3.62 19.96 15.81
CA GLU A 228 2.21 19.58 15.63
C GLU A 228 2.08 18.06 15.43
N PRO A 229 1.68 17.30 16.47
CA PRO A 229 1.67 15.84 16.44
C PRO A 229 0.84 15.23 15.30
N ASP A 230 -0.26 15.88 14.93
CA ASP A 230 -1.22 15.40 13.93
C ASP A 230 -0.93 15.87 12.50
N SER A 231 0.05 16.76 12.31
CA SER A 231 0.51 17.14 10.97
C SER A 231 1.04 15.93 10.21
N ALA A 232 0.86 15.90 8.89
CA ALA A 232 1.41 14.85 8.05
C ALA A 232 2.94 14.86 8.11
N PHE A 233 3.56 13.71 8.35
CA PHE A 233 5.02 13.56 8.37
C PHE A 233 5.63 13.84 6.99
N ILE A 234 4.95 13.44 5.91
CA ILE A 234 5.37 13.74 4.54
C ILE A 234 4.52 14.90 4.01
N THR A 235 5.04 16.12 4.13
CA THR A 235 4.30 17.35 3.80
C THR A 235 4.94 18.19 2.67
N HIS A 236 4.24 19.25 2.27
CA HIS A 236 4.74 20.26 1.35
C HIS A 236 5.93 21.03 1.97
N LEU A 237 6.90 21.41 1.15
CA LEU A 237 8.04 22.20 1.60
C LEU A 237 7.63 23.69 1.67
N PRO A 238 8.10 24.48 2.66
CA PRO A 238 7.71 25.88 2.83
C PRO A 238 7.87 26.74 1.57
N ALA A 239 8.93 26.50 0.78
CA ALA A 239 9.18 27.22 -0.48
C ALA A 239 8.08 27.06 -1.55
N TYR A 240 7.13 26.14 -1.36
CA TYR A 240 6.02 25.88 -2.29
C TYR A 240 4.69 26.53 -1.84
N GLU A 241 4.59 26.97 -0.58
CA GLU A 241 3.38 27.59 -0.02
C GLU A 241 3.05 28.89 -0.77
N GLU A 242 4.01 29.81 -0.84
CA GLU A 242 3.87 31.09 -1.55
C GLU A 242 3.59 30.92 -3.05
N ARG A 243 4.02 29.79 -3.64
CA ARG A 243 3.98 29.57 -5.09
C ARG A 243 2.71 28.87 -5.57
N TYR A 244 2.14 27.97 -4.76
CA TYR A 244 1.05 27.09 -5.19
C TYR A 244 -0.16 27.07 -4.24
N GLY A 245 -0.09 27.76 -3.10
CA GLY A 245 -1.13 27.73 -2.07
C GLY A 245 -1.22 26.37 -1.36
N ASP A 246 -0.12 25.61 -1.39
CA ASP A 246 -0.01 24.33 -0.67
C ASP A 246 0.30 24.60 0.81
N SER A 247 -0.54 24.11 1.73
CA SER A 247 -0.33 24.25 3.17
C SER A 247 0.69 23.23 3.68
N PHE A 248 1.72 23.68 4.38
CA PHE A 248 2.56 22.78 5.17
C PHE A 248 1.73 22.15 6.30
N GLY A 249 2.09 20.93 6.71
CA GLY A 249 1.27 20.09 7.61
C GLY A 249 0.25 19.20 6.88
N GLU A 250 -0.10 19.50 5.62
CA GLU A 250 -0.92 18.61 4.78
C GLU A 250 -0.08 17.54 4.07
N SER A 251 -0.66 16.35 3.86
CA SER A 251 0.03 15.23 3.20
C SER A 251 0.23 15.48 1.70
N LEU A 252 1.44 15.23 1.20
CA LEU A 252 1.70 15.18 -0.24
C LEU A 252 0.83 14.11 -0.90
N SER A 253 0.25 14.36 -2.07
CA SER A 253 -0.46 13.31 -2.82
C SER A 253 0.50 12.20 -3.29
N GLY A 254 0.01 10.96 -3.38
CA GLY A 254 0.80 9.84 -3.91
C GLY A 254 1.30 10.08 -5.34
N ALA A 255 0.52 10.81 -6.15
CA ALA A 255 0.96 11.24 -7.47
C ALA A 255 2.14 12.23 -7.41
N HIS A 256 2.13 13.16 -6.44
CA HIS A 256 3.26 14.06 -6.22
C HIS A 256 4.51 13.27 -5.81
N ILE A 257 4.39 12.36 -4.83
CA ILE A 257 5.49 11.51 -4.36
C ILE A 257 6.09 10.72 -5.53
N ASN A 258 5.27 10.02 -6.33
CA ASN A 258 5.77 9.29 -7.50
C ASN A 258 6.43 10.21 -8.54
N ARG A 259 5.96 11.45 -8.70
CA ARG A 259 6.61 12.44 -9.56
C ARG A 259 8.01 12.82 -9.05
N ARG A 260 8.19 12.91 -7.72
CA ARG A 260 9.51 13.14 -7.09
C ARG A 260 10.44 11.95 -7.31
N LEU A 261 9.95 10.73 -7.07
CA LEU A 261 10.71 9.49 -7.29
C LEU A 261 11.17 9.39 -8.74
N LYS A 262 10.26 9.59 -9.71
CA LYS A 262 10.60 9.62 -11.12
C LYS A 262 11.69 10.65 -11.43
N SER A 263 11.56 11.87 -10.92
CA SER A 263 12.59 12.90 -11.11
C SER A 263 13.95 12.53 -10.50
N ILE A 264 13.99 11.74 -9.43
CA ILE A 264 15.24 11.23 -8.85
C ILE A 264 15.85 10.17 -9.78
N GLY A 265 15.05 9.21 -10.23
CA GLY A 265 15.49 8.18 -11.19
C GLY A 265 16.02 8.78 -12.50
N ASP A 266 15.28 9.71 -13.09
CA ASP A 266 15.66 10.41 -14.33
C ASP A 266 17.00 11.15 -14.17
N LYS A 267 17.23 11.82 -13.02
CA LYS A 267 18.49 12.53 -12.73
C LYS A 267 19.66 11.59 -12.48
N ALA A 268 19.40 10.43 -11.90
CA ALA A 268 20.39 9.39 -11.65
C ALA A 268 20.71 8.55 -12.91
N GLY A 269 19.97 8.76 -14.02
CA GLY A 269 20.14 7.99 -15.25
C GLY A 269 19.59 6.57 -15.17
N ILE A 270 18.58 6.34 -14.31
CA ILE A 270 17.97 5.02 -14.11
C ILE A 270 16.88 4.80 -15.16
N ASN A 271 17.04 3.77 -15.98
CA ASN A 271 16.07 3.41 -17.03
C ASN A 271 14.89 2.55 -16.52
N LYS A 272 14.97 2.09 -15.27
CA LYS A 272 13.94 1.27 -14.61
C LYS A 272 12.77 2.14 -14.12
N PRO A 273 11.54 1.62 -14.05
CA PRO A 273 10.41 2.35 -13.51
C PRO A 273 10.67 2.83 -12.07
N THR A 274 10.75 4.15 -11.88
CA THR A 274 11.07 4.73 -10.56
C THR A 274 9.81 5.24 -9.87
N ASN A 275 9.07 4.33 -9.24
CA ASN A 275 7.84 4.62 -8.50
C ASN A 275 7.74 3.77 -7.22
N ALA A 276 6.83 4.12 -6.31
CA ALA A 276 6.73 3.48 -4.99
C ALA A 276 6.53 1.95 -5.02
N HIS A 277 5.92 1.39 -6.07
CA HIS A 277 5.77 -0.06 -6.21
C HIS A 277 7.10 -0.74 -6.52
N ASN A 278 7.93 -0.19 -7.41
CA ASN A 278 9.26 -0.72 -7.70
C ASN A 278 10.19 -0.69 -6.48
N PHE A 279 10.10 0.35 -5.64
CA PHE A 279 10.81 0.39 -4.35
C PHE A 279 10.38 -0.76 -3.43
N ARG A 280 9.07 -1.01 -3.33
CA ARG A 280 8.54 -2.13 -2.55
C ARG A 280 8.99 -3.48 -3.10
N HIS A 281 8.95 -3.66 -4.43
CA HIS A 281 9.42 -4.88 -5.07
C HIS A 281 10.90 -5.10 -4.78
N THR A 282 11.72 -4.06 -4.91
CA THR A 282 13.15 -4.09 -4.56
C THR A 282 13.38 -4.50 -3.11
N PHE A 283 12.65 -3.90 -2.17
CA PHE A 283 12.74 -4.27 -0.75
C PHE A 283 12.42 -5.76 -0.54
N VAL A 284 11.29 -6.24 -1.08
CA VAL A 284 10.84 -7.62 -0.89
C VAL A 284 11.82 -8.62 -1.51
N THR A 285 12.34 -8.32 -2.70
CA THR A 285 13.34 -9.16 -3.38
C THR A 285 14.60 -9.28 -2.53
N ILE A 286 15.18 -8.17 -2.08
CA ILE A 286 16.41 -8.18 -1.26
C ILE A 286 16.15 -8.85 0.10
N ALA A 287 15.02 -8.54 0.75
CA ALA A 287 14.66 -9.14 2.03
C ALA A 287 14.55 -10.67 1.96
N LYS A 288 14.00 -11.20 0.86
CA LYS A 288 13.83 -12.64 0.65
C LYS A 288 15.12 -13.32 0.20
N ARG A 289 15.74 -12.81 -0.88
CA ARG A 289 16.87 -13.45 -1.56
C ARG A 289 18.18 -13.26 -0.79
N ASP A 290 18.48 -12.04 -0.38
CA ASP A 290 19.79 -11.67 0.18
C ASP A 290 19.79 -11.69 1.72
N TYR A 291 18.70 -11.26 2.36
CA TYR A 291 18.60 -11.30 3.83
C TYR A 291 18.05 -12.62 4.36
N GLY A 292 17.42 -13.43 3.51
CA GLY A 292 16.89 -14.74 3.88
C GLY A 292 15.74 -14.68 4.89
N LEU A 293 14.96 -13.60 4.89
CA LEU A 293 13.79 -13.48 5.75
C LEU A 293 12.69 -14.42 5.27
N ASP A 294 11.96 -15.01 6.22
CA ASP A 294 10.79 -15.80 5.90
C ASP A 294 9.60 -14.92 5.47
N ASP A 295 8.68 -15.50 4.71
CA ASP A 295 7.52 -14.79 4.15
C ASP A 295 6.64 -14.16 5.23
N SER A 296 6.58 -14.71 6.45
CA SER A 296 5.77 -14.16 7.53
C SER A 296 6.39 -12.87 8.09
N THR A 297 7.72 -12.85 8.27
CA THR A 297 8.49 -11.67 8.64
C THR A 297 8.36 -10.57 7.58
N ILE A 298 8.50 -10.93 6.29
CA ILE A 298 8.34 -9.98 5.19
C ILE A 298 6.92 -9.41 5.18
N LYS A 299 5.88 -10.25 5.22
CA LYS A 299 4.46 -9.84 5.26
C LYS A 299 4.20 -8.88 6.42
N PHE A 300 4.75 -9.16 7.61
CA PHE A 300 4.67 -8.26 8.77
C PHE A 300 5.28 -6.89 8.44
N ILE A 301 6.56 -6.85 8.06
CA ILE A 301 7.29 -5.59 7.81
C ILE A 301 6.58 -4.72 6.79
N ILE A 302 6.10 -5.30 5.69
CA ILE A 302 5.48 -4.55 4.58
C ILE A 302 3.97 -4.29 4.76
N GLY A 303 3.40 -4.67 5.91
CA GLY A 303 2.01 -4.38 6.31
C GLY A 303 0.94 -5.22 5.60
N TYR A 304 1.17 -6.52 5.42
CA TYR A 304 0.14 -7.49 5.02
C TYR A 304 -0.34 -8.32 6.20
N SER A 305 -1.57 -8.82 6.12
CA SER A 305 -2.07 -9.88 7.02
C SER A 305 -1.28 -11.17 6.85
N LYS A 306 -1.23 -12.02 7.88
CA LYS A 306 -0.58 -13.35 7.83
C LYS A 306 -1.17 -14.20 6.71
N ASP A 307 -2.49 -14.13 6.53
CA ASP A 307 -3.24 -14.90 5.52
C ASP A 307 -3.17 -14.31 4.10
N SER A 308 -2.44 -13.21 3.90
CA SER A 308 -2.29 -12.60 2.59
C SER A 308 -1.56 -13.55 1.64
N SER A 309 -2.12 -13.78 0.44
CA SER A 309 -1.49 -14.57 -0.62
C SER A 309 -0.50 -13.77 -1.49
N VAL A 310 -0.06 -12.59 -1.04
CA VAL A 310 0.79 -11.70 -1.86
C VAL A 310 2.12 -12.35 -2.24
N MET A 311 2.73 -13.13 -1.35
CA MET A 311 4.04 -13.72 -1.62
C MET A 311 3.91 -14.80 -2.69
N GLU A 312 2.79 -15.53 -2.64
CA GLU A 312 2.43 -16.63 -3.52
C GLU A 312 1.88 -16.14 -4.88
N SER A 313 1.28 -14.95 -4.93
CA SER A 313 0.72 -14.37 -6.16
C SER A 313 1.67 -13.45 -6.91
N THR A 314 2.40 -12.58 -6.19
CA THR A 314 3.21 -11.51 -6.78
C THR A 314 4.70 -11.88 -6.83
N TYR A 315 5.19 -12.64 -5.84
CA TYR A 315 6.62 -12.93 -5.63
C TYR A 315 6.95 -14.42 -5.67
N SER A 316 6.10 -15.23 -6.31
CA SER A 316 6.27 -16.69 -6.36
C SER A 316 7.53 -17.10 -7.13
N HIS A 317 7.82 -16.45 -8.25
CA HIS A 317 9.00 -16.69 -9.08
C HIS A 317 10.30 -16.47 -8.29
N LEU A 318 10.39 -15.44 -7.45
CA LEU A 318 11.57 -15.19 -6.61
C LEU A 318 11.97 -16.40 -5.76
N THR A 319 10.99 -17.21 -5.33
CA THR A 319 11.27 -18.42 -4.55
C THR A 319 11.84 -19.52 -5.44
N ALA A 320 11.25 -19.72 -6.62
CA ALA A 320 11.71 -20.72 -7.57
C ALA A 320 13.11 -20.39 -8.12
N ASP A 321 13.32 -19.15 -8.53
CA ASP A 321 14.57 -18.68 -9.13
C ASP A 321 15.71 -18.66 -8.10
N ASP A 322 15.43 -18.30 -6.85
CA ASP A 322 16.41 -18.38 -5.76
C ASP A 322 16.82 -19.84 -5.47
N HIS A 323 15.87 -20.78 -5.45
CA HIS A 323 16.18 -22.21 -5.29
C HIS A 323 17.03 -22.76 -6.45
N ILE A 324 16.67 -22.39 -7.69
CA ILE A 324 17.42 -22.80 -8.88
C ILE A 324 18.83 -22.22 -8.84
N SER A 325 18.96 -20.91 -8.62
CA SER A 325 20.26 -20.23 -8.58
C SER A 325 21.15 -20.79 -7.47
N LYS A 326 20.60 -21.12 -6.28
CA LYS A 326 21.36 -21.77 -5.20
C LYS A 326 21.83 -23.17 -5.59
N ALA A 327 20.99 -23.96 -6.28
CA ALA A 327 21.34 -25.28 -6.75
C ALA A 327 22.43 -25.23 -7.84
N GLU A 328 22.33 -24.30 -8.79
CA GLU A 328 23.33 -24.10 -9.85
C GLU A 328 24.68 -23.63 -9.31
N VAL A 329 24.69 -22.71 -8.33
CA VAL A 329 25.90 -22.30 -7.62
C VAL A 329 26.51 -23.46 -6.85
N GLY A 330 25.69 -24.23 -6.13
CA GLY A 330 26.15 -25.44 -5.43
C GLY A 330 26.70 -26.52 -6.36
N ALA A 331 26.17 -26.61 -7.58
CA ALA A 331 26.64 -27.52 -8.63
C ALA A 331 27.84 -26.97 -9.42
N GLY A 332 28.28 -25.73 -9.17
CA GLY A 332 29.35 -25.07 -9.92
C GLY A 332 28.99 -24.72 -11.37
N ILE A 333 27.69 -24.70 -11.71
CA ILE A 333 27.17 -24.33 -13.04
C ILE A 333 27.15 -22.80 -13.18
N LYS A 334 26.88 -22.10 -12.09
CA LYS A 334 26.77 -20.64 -12.05
C LYS A 334 27.74 -20.09 -10.99
N GLU A 335 28.41 -18.98 -11.28
CA GLU A 335 29.18 -18.26 -10.26
C GLU A 335 28.21 -17.56 -9.29
N LYS A 336 28.62 -17.45 -8.02
CA LYS A 336 27.80 -16.79 -7.01
C LYS A 336 27.77 -15.29 -7.30
N GLU A 337 26.61 -14.77 -7.66
CA GLU A 337 26.38 -13.33 -7.79
C GLU A 337 26.64 -12.61 -6.45
N GLU A 338 27.14 -11.38 -6.51
CA GLU A 338 27.27 -10.53 -5.33
C GLU A 338 25.87 -10.25 -4.75
N ALA A 339 25.76 -10.33 -3.42
CA ALA A 339 24.49 -10.09 -2.75
C ALA A 339 24.07 -8.63 -2.92
N GLU A 340 22.82 -8.42 -3.35
CA GLU A 340 22.25 -7.09 -3.35
C GLU A 340 21.96 -6.66 -1.90
N THR A 341 22.16 -5.38 -1.60
CA THR A 341 22.02 -4.88 -0.24
C THR A 341 21.47 -3.46 -0.23
N LEU A 342 20.62 -3.18 0.76
CA LEU A 342 20.16 -1.83 1.06
C LEU A 342 21.19 -1.04 1.87
N THR A 343 22.21 -1.70 2.42
CA THR A 343 23.28 -1.10 3.22
C THR A 343 24.08 -0.11 2.37
N PRO A 344 24.16 1.17 2.77
CA PRO A 344 24.95 2.17 2.07
C PRO A 344 26.45 1.93 2.26
N ASP A 345 27.28 2.43 1.35
CA ASP A 345 28.75 2.31 1.46
C ASP A 345 29.32 3.09 2.65
N ILE A 346 28.64 4.16 3.07
CA ILE A 346 29.01 5.00 4.20
C ILE A 346 27.82 5.12 5.14
N CYS A 347 28.04 4.84 6.42
CA CYS A 347 27.03 4.99 7.45
C CYS A 347 26.51 6.44 7.50
N PRO A 348 25.20 6.69 7.34
CA PRO A 348 24.66 8.04 7.31
C PRO A 348 24.66 8.72 8.69
N THR A 349 24.92 7.96 9.77
CA THR A 349 24.90 8.44 11.14
C THR A 349 26.30 8.81 11.65
N CYS A 350 27.30 7.95 11.42
CA CYS A 350 28.66 8.16 11.95
C CYS A 350 29.75 8.24 10.87
N TYR A 351 29.38 8.17 9.58
CA TYR A 351 30.28 8.29 8.43
C TYR A 351 31.39 7.23 8.34
N LYS A 352 31.27 6.13 9.09
CA LYS A 352 32.12 4.96 8.93
C LYS A 352 31.80 4.27 7.59
N ASN A 353 32.85 3.84 6.88
CA ASN A 353 32.71 2.95 5.72
C ASN A 353 32.14 1.60 6.16
N LEU A 354 31.15 1.12 5.43
CA LEU A 354 30.44 -0.13 5.69
C LEU A 354 30.79 -1.15 4.63
N ASP A 355 30.81 -2.41 5.02
CA ASP A 355 30.90 -3.51 4.07
C ASP A 355 29.50 -3.79 3.49
N PRO A 356 29.38 -4.25 2.22
CA PRO A 356 28.08 -4.51 1.60
C PRO A 356 27.18 -5.47 2.40
N GLY A 357 27.79 -6.42 3.12
CA GLY A 357 27.07 -7.38 3.97
C GLY A 357 26.67 -6.86 5.36
N ASP A 358 27.05 -5.63 5.74
CA ASP A 358 26.79 -5.11 7.07
C ASP A 358 25.28 -4.88 7.28
N LYS A 359 24.67 -5.65 8.18
CA LYS A 359 23.28 -5.43 8.60
C LYS A 359 23.12 -4.27 9.57
N ALA A 360 24.20 -3.91 10.26
CA ALA A 360 24.26 -2.78 11.16
C ALA A 360 25.67 -2.17 11.19
N CYS A 361 25.75 -0.88 11.47
CA CYS A 361 27.02 -0.18 11.63
C CYS A 361 27.73 -0.64 12.90
N SER A 362 28.90 -1.25 12.76
CA SER A 362 29.74 -1.69 13.87
C SER A 362 30.32 -0.57 14.75
N SER A 363 30.16 0.71 14.36
CA SER A 363 30.60 1.87 15.15
C SER A 363 29.49 2.48 16.00
N CYS A 364 28.31 2.73 15.39
CA CYS A 364 27.23 3.45 16.04
C CYS A 364 25.94 2.64 16.24
N GLY A 365 25.88 1.40 15.74
CA GLY A 365 24.73 0.52 15.89
C GLY A 365 23.54 0.81 14.96
N GLU A 366 23.67 1.75 14.00
CA GLU A 366 22.63 2.01 13.01
C GLU A 366 22.26 0.72 12.26
N ILE A 367 20.99 0.34 12.25
CA ILE A 367 20.51 -0.91 11.62
C ILE A 367 20.05 -0.60 10.20
N PHE A 368 20.59 -1.30 9.21
CA PHE A 368 20.23 -1.16 7.79
C PHE A 368 19.32 -2.28 7.32
N ALA A 369 19.54 -3.49 7.83
CA ALA A 369 18.81 -4.68 7.44
C ALA A 369 18.30 -5.44 8.67
N PRO A 370 17.11 -6.04 8.60
CA PRO A 370 16.65 -6.97 9.62
C PRO A 370 17.58 -8.20 9.62
N ASP A 371 18.12 -8.57 10.78
CA ASP A 371 18.76 -9.87 10.92
C ASP A 371 17.69 -10.95 11.09
N ALA A 372 17.80 -12.09 10.42
CA ALA A 372 16.77 -13.13 10.45
C ALA A 372 16.45 -13.64 11.87
N LYS A 373 17.43 -13.55 12.80
CA LYS A 373 17.24 -13.85 14.22
C LYS A 373 16.68 -12.66 14.99
N ALA A 374 17.32 -11.49 14.90
CA ALA A 374 16.87 -10.29 15.63
C ALA A 374 15.51 -9.75 15.16
N ALA A 375 15.11 -10.01 13.91
CA ALA A 375 13.81 -9.65 13.37
C ALA A 375 12.70 -10.54 13.91
N LYS A 376 12.97 -11.84 14.12
CA LYS A 376 12.02 -12.74 14.79
C LYS A 376 11.85 -12.34 16.25
N ASP A 377 12.96 -12.17 16.96
CA ASP A 377 12.95 -11.82 18.39
C ASP A 377 12.21 -10.48 18.62
N LYS A 378 12.50 -9.43 17.82
CA LYS A 378 11.80 -8.13 17.94
C LYS A 378 10.32 -8.18 17.54
N ILE A 379 9.96 -8.95 16.51
CA ILE A 379 8.55 -9.06 16.09
C ILE A 379 7.75 -9.80 17.16
N ASP A 380 8.33 -10.84 17.75
CA ASP A 380 7.69 -11.58 18.83
C ASP A 380 7.53 -10.68 20.07
N ASP A 381 8.58 -10.00 20.50
CA ASP A 381 8.53 -9.06 21.63
C ASP A 381 7.50 -7.93 21.40
N ASP A 382 7.51 -7.30 20.22
CA ASP A 382 6.59 -6.19 19.89
C ASP A 382 5.13 -6.66 19.74
N VAL A 383 4.88 -7.88 19.24
CA VAL A 383 3.51 -8.44 19.17
C VAL A 383 3.00 -8.80 20.57
N TYR A 384 3.89 -9.23 21.48
CA TYR A 384 3.54 -9.45 22.88
C TYR A 384 3.26 -8.13 23.60
N GLU A 385 4.05 -7.08 23.38
CA GLU A 385 3.82 -5.74 23.95
C GLU A 385 2.51 -5.11 23.43
N ASP A 386 2.27 -5.11 22.10
CA ASP A 386 1.03 -4.57 21.51
C ASP A 386 -0.21 -5.35 21.98
N LYS A 387 -0.09 -6.66 22.26
CA LYS A 387 -1.17 -7.46 22.87
C LYS A 387 -1.37 -7.14 24.34
N GLY A 388 -0.29 -6.97 25.11
CA GLY A 388 -0.36 -6.55 26.51
C GLY A 388 -1.02 -5.17 26.65
N GLU A 389 -0.70 -4.23 25.76
CA GLU A 389 -1.35 -2.92 25.73
C GLU A 389 -2.83 -2.97 25.32
N ALA A 390 -3.23 -3.95 24.50
CA ALA A 390 -4.63 -4.19 24.12
C ALA A 390 -5.43 -4.97 25.19
N GLU A 391 -4.76 -5.79 26.01
CA GLU A 391 -5.37 -6.57 27.10
C GLU A 391 -5.53 -5.75 28.40
N ASN A 392 -4.89 -4.58 28.52
CA ASN A 392 -5.04 -3.67 29.67
C ASN A 392 -6.46 -3.06 29.82
N GLU A 393 -7.37 -3.26 28.86
CA GLU A 393 -8.80 -2.94 29.03
C GLU A 393 -9.64 -4.13 29.56
N GLU A 394 -9.11 -5.37 29.51
CA GLU A 394 -9.75 -6.58 30.06
C GLU A 394 -9.11 -7.06 31.38
N GLU A 395 -7.97 -6.48 31.78
CA GLU A 395 -7.27 -6.78 33.04
C GLU A 395 -8.16 -6.53 34.28
N SER A 396 -9.20 -5.71 34.15
CA SER A 396 -10.23 -5.52 35.19
C SER A 396 -11.01 -6.80 35.51
N ALA A 397 -11.22 -7.71 34.56
CA ALA A 397 -12.04 -8.90 34.78
C ALA A 397 -11.25 -10.04 35.42
N LEU A 398 -10.00 -10.25 34.98
CA LEU A 398 -9.11 -11.27 35.54
C LEU A 398 -8.63 -10.90 36.95
N ASP A 399 -8.38 -9.63 37.24
CA ASP A 399 -8.01 -9.19 38.60
C ASP A 399 -9.19 -9.16 39.55
N GLN A 400 -10.40 -8.81 39.08
CA GLN A 400 -11.62 -8.99 39.88
C GLN A 400 -11.89 -10.47 40.15
N PHE A 401 -11.69 -11.35 39.16
CA PHE A 401 -11.86 -12.79 39.31
C PHE A 401 -10.83 -13.41 40.27
N LYS A 402 -9.56 -12.98 40.21
CA LYS A 402 -8.53 -13.37 41.19
C LYS A 402 -8.85 -12.87 42.60
N SER A 403 -9.31 -11.63 42.76
CA SER A 403 -9.72 -11.11 44.07
C SER A 403 -10.93 -11.86 44.64
N LEU A 404 -11.90 -12.24 43.80
CA LEU A 404 -13.07 -13.04 44.20
C LEU A 404 -12.70 -14.46 44.64
N ILE A 405 -11.69 -15.06 44.01
CA ILE A 405 -11.14 -16.37 44.39
C ILE A 405 -10.33 -16.28 45.69
N GLU A 406 -9.58 -15.19 45.90
CA GLU A 406 -8.84 -14.96 47.16
C GLU A 406 -9.77 -14.67 48.34
N GLU A 407 -10.90 -14.00 48.11
CA GLU A 407 -11.91 -13.68 49.14
C GLU A 407 -12.90 -14.85 49.39
N ASN A 408 -13.08 -15.77 48.43
CA ASN A 408 -13.95 -16.94 48.56
C ASN A 408 -13.27 -18.21 47.98
N PRO A 409 -12.33 -18.82 48.71
CA PRO A 409 -11.58 -19.99 48.25
C PRO A 409 -12.44 -21.24 47.96
N GLU A 410 -13.71 -21.26 48.40
CA GLU A 410 -14.67 -22.35 48.15
C GLU A 410 -15.22 -22.36 46.70
N LEU A 411 -15.11 -21.25 45.95
CA LEU A 411 -15.54 -21.17 44.55
C LEU A 411 -14.69 -22.02 43.58
N LEU A 412 -13.48 -22.38 43.99
CA LEU A 412 -12.58 -23.26 43.23
C LEU A 412 -13.06 -24.72 43.25
N GLU A 413 -13.73 -25.16 44.32
CA GLU A 413 -14.22 -26.54 44.44
C GLU A 413 -15.44 -26.80 43.54
N GLU A 414 -16.28 -25.80 43.27
CA GLU A 414 -17.44 -25.92 42.36
C GLU A 414 -17.05 -25.95 40.87
N LEU A 415 -15.87 -25.41 40.49
CA LEU A 415 -15.41 -25.34 39.09
C LEU A 415 -14.60 -26.56 38.66
N THR A 416 -14.11 -27.37 39.60
CA THR A 416 -13.32 -28.58 39.31
C THR A 416 -14.13 -29.87 39.25
N ASP A 417 -15.41 -29.84 39.63
CA ASP A 417 -16.33 -30.97 39.49
C ASP A 417 -17.35 -30.74 38.36
N GLN A 418 -16.87 -30.79 37.10
CA GLN A 418 -17.63 -31.28 35.93
C GLN A 418 -16.77 -31.54 34.69
#